data_AF-A0A2T1HWJ1-F1
#
_entry.id   AF-A0A2T1HWJ1-F1
#
_cell.length_a   1.000
_cell.length_b   1.000
_cell.length_c   1.000
_cell.angle_alpha   90.00
_cell.angle_beta   90.00
_cell.angle_gamma   90.00
#
_symmetry.space_group_name_H-M   'P 1'
#
loop_
_entity.id
_entity.type
_entity.pdbx_description
1 polymer ?
#
loop_
_entity_poly.entity_id
_entity_poly.type
_entity_poly.pdbx_seq_one_letter_code
_entity_poly.pdbx_strand_id
1 'polypeptide(L)'
;MQRLSVRCGPTRLRAFAAALAVLLQASAAGAHDTKTDGDPSNDWLEGIRNGSGALCCGNNDCRPIATSAVTRSEGGGLEVQIGEQRYQVTGDSVIGSLSPDGRAWVCPHVRADPGGYGYEITGTRCLFLSPQL
;
A
#
# COMPACT_ATOMS: atom_id res chain seq x y z
N MET A 1 35.05 69.75 -18.42
CA MET A 1 34.16 68.82 -19.16
C MET A 1 34.96 67.59 -19.53
N GLN A 2 34.81 66.48 -18.80
CA GLN A 2 35.51 65.22 -19.09
C GLN A 2 34.46 64.18 -19.54
N ARG A 3 34.62 63.66 -20.76
CA ARG A 3 33.77 62.64 -21.36
C ARG A 3 34.29 61.27 -20.95
N LEU A 4 33.52 60.54 -20.14
CA LEU A 4 33.77 59.12 -19.87
C LEU A 4 33.17 58.29 -21.02
N SER A 5 34.05 57.58 -21.69
CA SER A 5 33.79 56.72 -22.84
C SER A 5 33.35 55.34 -22.34
N VAL A 6 32.09 54.95 -22.60
CA VAL A 6 31.59 53.60 -22.31
C VAL A 6 31.98 52.69 -23.47
N ARG A 7 32.90 51.75 -23.22
CA ARG A 7 33.25 50.70 -24.18
C ARG A 7 32.17 49.62 -24.18
N CYS A 8 31.50 49.47 -25.32
CA CYS A 8 30.76 48.27 -25.69
C CYS A 8 31.70 47.06 -25.73
N GLY A 9 31.46 46.08 -24.86
CA GLY A 9 32.06 44.73 -24.93
C GLY A 9 31.04 43.73 -25.47
N PRO A 10 31.32 42.99 -26.56
CA PRO A 10 30.30 42.17 -27.24
C PRO A 10 30.49 40.68 -26.94
N THR A 11 30.34 40.17 -25.72
CA THR A 11 30.59 38.71 -25.55
C THR A 11 30.04 38.01 -24.31
N ARG A 12 28.78 38.19 -23.88
CA ARG A 12 28.19 37.24 -22.89
C ARG A 12 26.72 36.97 -23.12
N LEU A 13 26.39 36.44 -24.31
CA LEU A 13 25.03 36.03 -24.65
C LEU A 13 24.94 34.52 -24.95
N ARG A 14 25.62 33.66 -24.17
CA ARG A 14 25.55 32.19 -24.32
C ARG A 14 25.72 31.38 -23.02
N ALA A 15 25.41 31.94 -21.85
CA ALA A 15 25.61 31.24 -20.57
C ALA A 15 24.38 31.15 -19.66
N PHE A 16 23.17 31.39 -20.18
CA PHE A 16 21.94 31.31 -19.36
C PHE A 16 20.89 30.31 -19.87
N ALA A 17 21.19 29.50 -20.88
CA ALA A 17 20.27 28.47 -21.37
C ALA A 17 20.56 27.06 -20.82
N ALA A 18 21.75 26.82 -20.25
CA ALA A 18 22.14 25.48 -19.81
C ALA A 18 21.80 25.17 -18.33
N ALA A 19 21.52 26.18 -17.51
CA ALA A 19 21.27 25.99 -16.07
C ALA A 19 19.82 25.54 -15.75
N LEU A 20 18.86 25.75 -16.67
CA LEU A 20 17.46 25.39 -16.43
C LEU A 20 17.11 23.95 -16.88
N ALA A 21 17.95 23.34 -17.74
CA ALA A 21 17.72 21.96 -18.23
C ALA A 21 18.24 20.86 -17.27
N VAL A 22 19.04 21.22 -16.27
CA VAL A 22 19.59 20.28 -15.26
C VAL A 22 18.69 20.16 -14.02
N LEU A 23 17.69 21.02 -13.87
CA LEU A 23 16.75 20.98 -12.73
C LEU A 23 15.47 20.18 -12.99
N LEU A 24 15.28 19.62 -14.19
CA LEU A 24 14.08 18.84 -14.55
C LEU A 24 14.32 17.33 -14.72
N GLN A 25 15.46 16.79 -14.27
CA GLN A 25 15.73 15.35 -14.34
C GLN A 25 15.79 14.72 -12.96
N ALA A 26 14.60 14.40 -12.40
CA ALA A 26 14.33 13.22 -11.57
C ALA A 26 13.07 13.41 -10.70
N SER A 27 11.90 13.52 -11.32
CA SER A 27 10.64 13.19 -10.65
C SER A 27 9.91 12.11 -11.43
N ALA A 28 10.63 11.03 -11.73
CA ALA A 28 10.08 9.78 -12.24
C ALA A 28 10.53 8.61 -11.35
N ALA A 29 10.31 8.74 -10.06
CA ALA A 29 10.33 7.63 -9.10
C ALA A 29 9.38 7.93 -7.93
N GLY A 30 8.18 8.42 -8.24
CA GLY A 30 7.05 8.48 -7.32
C GLY A 30 5.96 7.49 -7.69
N ALA A 31 6.31 6.47 -8.48
CA ALA A 31 5.39 5.44 -8.94
C ALA A 31 5.56 4.22 -8.03
N HIS A 32 4.68 4.13 -7.02
CA HIS A 32 4.23 2.88 -6.40
C HIS A 32 5.35 1.94 -5.94
N ASP A 33 6.06 2.28 -4.86
CA ASP A 33 6.50 1.22 -3.95
C ASP A 33 5.21 0.80 -3.19
N THR A 34 4.33 0.05 -3.85
CA THR A 34 3.16 -0.61 -3.26
C THR A 34 3.62 -1.75 -2.35
N LYS A 35 4.62 -1.51 -1.51
CA LYS A 35 4.95 -2.44 -0.43
C LYS A 35 3.83 -2.34 0.58
N THR A 36 2.99 -3.36 0.55
CA THR A 36 1.80 -3.54 1.38
C THR A 36 2.02 -3.29 2.88
N ASP A 37 3.28 -3.26 3.33
CA ASP A 37 3.70 -2.97 4.71
C ASP A 37 5.12 -2.35 4.82
N GLY A 38 5.77 -2.00 3.71
CA GLY A 38 7.16 -1.51 3.67
C GLY A 38 8.25 -2.59 3.75
N ASP A 39 7.89 -3.88 3.81
CA ASP A 39 8.83 -5.01 3.87
C ASP A 39 8.83 -5.78 2.53
N PRO A 40 9.95 -5.74 1.75
CA PRO A 40 10.04 -6.44 0.47
C PRO A 40 9.77 -7.94 0.54
N SER A 41 9.94 -8.57 1.70
CA SER A 41 9.64 -9.99 1.86
C SER A 41 8.13 -10.31 1.78
N ASN A 42 7.28 -9.28 1.83
CA ASN A 42 5.82 -9.39 1.76
C ASN A 42 5.25 -8.90 0.41
N ASP A 43 6.11 -8.62 -0.58
CA ASP A 43 5.69 -8.22 -1.94
C ASP A 43 4.88 -9.32 -2.65
N TRP A 44 4.97 -10.58 -2.20
CA TRP A 44 4.13 -11.67 -2.70
C TRP A 44 2.62 -11.44 -2.49
N LEU A 45 2.23 -10.53 -1.60
CA LEU A 45 0.84 -10.13 -1.37
C LEU A 45 0.29 -9.24 -2.50
N GLU A 46 1.15 -8.63 -3.32
CA GLU A 46 0.76 -7.70 -4.37
C GLU A 46 -0.07 -8.38 -5.46
N GLY A 47 -1.12 -7.71 -5.93
CA GLY A 47 -1.95 -8.20 -7.03
C GLY A 47 -2.90 -9.36 -6.69
N ILE A 48 -2.82 -9.93 -5.48
CA ILE A 48 -3.69 -11.03 -5.06
C ILE A 48 -5.14 -10.54 -4.97
N ARG A 49 -6.05 -11.35 -5.51
CA ARG A 49 -7.50 -11.12 -5.49
C ARG A 49 -8.22 -12.26 -4.80
N ASN A 50 -9.31 -11.92 -4.12
CA ASN A 50 -10.18 -12.88 -3.47
C ASN A 50 -11.16 -13.53 -4.48
N GLY A 51 -12.02 -14.44 -4.02
CA GLY A 51 -13.00 -15.15 -4.86
C GLY A 51 -14.01 -14.23 -5.56
N SER A 52 -14.28 -13.05 -4.99
CA SER A 52 -15.14 -12.03 -5.59
C SER A 52 -14.39 -11.07 -6.55
N GLY A 53 -13.10 -11.29 -6.79
CA GLY A 53 -12.25 -10.46 -7.64
C GLY A 53 -11.74 -9.16 -7.00
N ALA A 54 -12.01 -8.92 -5.72
CA ALA A 54 -11.52 -7.75 -4.99
C ALA A 54 -10.02 -7.91 -4.67
N LEU A 55 -9.27 -6.81 -4.79
CA LEU A 55 -7.84 -6.80 -4.46
C LEU A 55 -7.66 -6.96 -2.94
N CYS A 56 -6.81 -7.89 -2.52
CA CYS A 56 -6.52 -8.12 -1.10
C CYS A 56 -5.68 -7.01 -0.50
N CYS A 57 -4.62 -6.64 -1.19
CA CYS A 57 -3.56 -5.79 -0.69
C CYS A 57 -3.36 -4.64 -1.67
N GLY A 58 -3.88 -3.46 -1.34
CA GLY A 58 -3.85 -2.30 -2.24
C GLY A 58 -3.69 -0.95 -1.56
N ASN A 59 -3.98 -0.87 -0.26
CA ASN A 59 -3.88 0.36 0.53
C ASN A 59 -2.99 0.19 1.75
N ASN A 60 -2.02 -0.73 1.68
CA ASN A 60 -1.18 -1.13 2.80
C ASN A 60 -2.00 -1.52 4.04
N ASP A 61 -3.09 -2.25 3.84
CA ASP A 61 -4.06 -2.64 4.87
C ASP A 61 -3.96 -4.13 5.27
N CYS A 62 -3.01 -4.85 4.67
CA CYS A 62 -2.73 -6.24 5.01
C CYS A 62 -1.88 -6.31 6.27
N ARG A 63 -2.29 -7.12 7.24
CA ARG A 63 -1.59 -7.26 8.52
C ARG A 63 -1.41 -8.73 8.88
N PRO A 64 -0.23 -9.13 9.38
CA PRO A 64 -0.06 -10.46 9.92
C PRO A 64 -0.88 -10.57 11.21
N ILE A 65 -1.47 -11.74 11.43
CA ILE A 65 -2.24 -12.06 12.63
C ILE A 65 -1.72 -13.36 13.25
N ALA A 66 -1.95 -13.51 14.56
CA ALA A 66 -1.71 -14.78 15.22
C ALA A 66 -2.68 -15.84 14.68
N THR A 67 -2.21 -17.08 14.53
CA THR A 67 -3.06 -18.22 14.14
C THR A 67 -4.25 -18.38 15.09
N SER A 68 -4.07 -18.07 16.39
CA SER A 68 -5.15 -18.08 17.39
C SER A 68 -6.23 -17.01 17.20
N ALA A 69 -5.97 -15.98 16.38
CA ALA A 69 -6.99 -15.00 16.01
C ALA A 69 -7.96 -15.55 14.96
N VAL A 70 -7.62 -16.67 14.31
CA VAL A 70 -8.51 -17.38 13.38
C VAL A 70 -9.14 -18.56 14.12
N THR A 71 -10.46 -18.61 14.15
CA THR A 71 -11.20 -19.68 14.84
C THR A 71 -12.33 -20.19 13.98
N ARG A 72 -12.84 -21.39 14.29
CA ARG A 72 -14.04 -21.92 13.65
C ARG A 72 -15.27 -21.44 14.42
N SER A 73 -16.23 -20.86 13.72
CA SER A 73 -17.52 -20.48 14.31
C SER A 73 -18.37 -21.71 14.63
N GLU A 74 -19.38 -21.55 15.48
CA GLU A 74 -20.32 -22.63 15.83
C GLU A 74 -21.04 -23.19 14.59
N GLY A 75 -21.29 -22.34 13.58
CA GLY A 75 -21.87 -22.72 12.29
C GLY A 75 -20.89 -23.39 11.32
N GLY A 76 -19.64 -23.59 11.73
CA GLY A 76 -18.60 -24.27 10.93
C GLY A 76 -17.87 -23.38 9.93
N GLY A 77 -18.12 -22.07 9.93
CA GLY A 77 -17.35 -21.08 9.16
C GLY A 77 -16.06 -20.68 9.86
N LEU A 78 -15.27 -19.81 9.23
CA LEU A 78 -14.10 -19.19 9.86
C LEU A 78 -14.48 -17.81 10.41
N GLU A 79 -13.94 -17.47 11.57
CA GLU A 79 -13.97 -16.14 12.15
C GLU A 79 -12.55 -15.63 12.35
N VAL A 80 -12.34 -14.34 12.14
CA VAL A 80 -11.09 -13.66 12.46
C VAL A 80 -11.32 -12.56 13.48
N GLN A 81 -10.47 -12.52 14.50
CA GLN A 81 -10.43 -11.44 15.46
C GLN A 81 -9.56 -10.30 14.93
N ILE A 82 -10.14 -9.10 14.84
CA ILE A 82 -9.43 -7.87 14.47
C ILE A 82 -9.73 -6.83 15.55
N GLY A 83 -8.70 -6.48 16.33
CA GLY A 83 -8.88 -5.73 17.57
C GLY A 83 -9.76 -6.52 18.56
N GLU A 84 -10.79 -5.88 19.08
CA GLU A 84 -11.72 -6.48 20.04
C GLU A 84 -12.93 -7.17 19.39
N GLN A 85 -13.05 -7.11 18.06
CA GLN A 85 -14.20 -7.61 17.32
C GLN A 85 -13.86 -8.88 16.54
N ARG A 86 -14.88 -9.73 16.34
CA ARG A 86 -14.81 -10.91 15.49
C ARG A 86 -15.64 -10.73 14.24
N TYR A 87 -15.08 -11.13 13.12
CA TYR A 87 -15.70 -11.01 11.81
C TYR A 87 -15.80 -12.38 11.18
N GLN A 88 -16.99 -12.72 10.68
CA GLN A 88 -17.17 -13.91 9.85
C GLN A 88 -16.38 -13.76 8.56
N VAL A 89 -15.66 -14.81 8.20
CA VAL A 89 -14.88 -14.90 6.97
C VAL A 89 -15.69 -15.68 5.96
N THR A 90 -16.11 -15.00 4.91
CA THR A 90 -16.83 -15.64 3.81
C THR A 90 -15.89 -16.52 2.99
N GLY A 91 -16.43 -17.52 2.30
CA GLY A 91 -15.62 -18.40 1.45
C GLY A 91 -14.81 -17.63 0.40
N ASP A 92 -15.41 -16.61 -0.20
CA ASP A 92 -14.74 -15.75 -1.18
C ASP A 92 -13.58 -14.94 -0.57
N SER A 93 -13.62 -14.67 0.74
CA SER A 93 -12.55 -13.99 1.46
C SER A 93 -11.36 -14.91 1.77
N VAL A 94 -11.51 -16.24 1.71
CA VAL A 94 -10.40 -17.16 2.00
C VAL A 94 -9.54 -17.31 0.76
N ILE A 95 -8.24 -17.03 0.90
CA ILE A 95 -7.27 -17.29 -0.16
C ILE A 95 -6.92 -18.77 -0.12
N GLY A 96 -7.22 -19.48 -1.23
CA GLY A 96 -7.15 -20.94 -1.29
C GLY A 96 -5.74 -21.52 -1.16
N SER A 97 -4.70 -20.69 -1.32
CA SER A 97 -3.31 -21.06 -1.05
C SER A 97 -2.89 -20.59 0.34
N LEU A 98 -2.12 -21.41 1.04
CA LEU A 98 -1.45 -21.02 2.28
C LEU A 98 -0.45 -19.89 2.04
N SER A 99 -0.25 -19.04 3.05
CA SER A 99 0.76 -17.98 2.98
C SER A 99 2.16 -18.59 2.85
N PRO A 100 2.98 -18.16 1.87
CA PRO A 100 4.33 -18.68 1.67
C PRO A 100 5.28 -18.44 2.86
N ASP A 101 5.04 -17.39 3.63
CA ASP A 101 5.82 -17.03 4.83
C ASP A 101 5.38 -17.78 6.10
N GLY A 102 4.37 -18.63 5.99
CA GLY A 102 3.83 -19.42 7.10
C GLY A 102 2.98 -18.63 8.09
N ARG A 103 2.75 -17.32 7.92
CA ARG A 103 1.92 -16.50 8.80
C ARG A 103 0.49 -16.43 8.30
N ALA A 104 -0.47 -16.25 9.21
CA ALA A 104 -1.82 -15.87 8.81
C ALA A 104 -1.84 -14.36 8.54
N TRP A 105 -2.60 -13.94 7.52
CA TRP A 105 -2.75 -12.52 7.16
C TRP A 105 -4.20 -12.15 6.98
N VAL A 106 -4.58 -10.95 7.40
CA VAL A 106 -5.92 -10.43 7.23
C VAL A 106 -5.89 -9.08 6.50
N CYS A 107 -6.88 -8.89 5.63
CA CYS A 107 -7.16 -7.64 4.96
C CYS A 107 -8.60 -7.25 5.31
N PRO A 108 -8.84 -6.22 6.13
CA PRO A 108 -10.18 -5.82 6.51
C PRO A 108 -10.91 -5.11 5.36
N HIS A 109 -12.24 -5.22 5.36
CA HIS A 109 -13.07 -4.18 4.75
C HIS A 109 -13.10 -2.99 5.69
N VAL A 110 -12.70 -1.83 5.19
CA VAL A 110 -12.77 -0.57 5.92
C VAL A 110 -13.76 0.36 5.24
N ARG A 111 -14.56 1.04 6.05
CA ARG A 111 -15.40 2.17 5.61
C ARG A 111 -14.86 3.42 6.28
N ALA A 112 -14.61 4.46 5.49
CA ALA A 112 -14.23 5.75 6.05
C ALA A 112 -15.37 6.30 6.92
N ASP A 113 -15.02 6.83 8.09
CA ASP A 113 -15.99 7.49 8.95
C ASP A 113 -16.55 8.73 8.23
N PRO A 114 -17.86 9.05 8.37
CA PRO A 114 -18.44 10.23 7.74
C PRO A 114 -17.76 11.55 8.11
N GLY A 115 -17.10 11.59 9.27
CA GLY A 115 -16.33 12.74 9.74
C GLY A 115 -14.90 12.86 9.18
N GLY A 116 -14.41 11.88 8.42
CA GLY A 116 -13.14 11.94 7.69
C GLY A 116 -11.85 11.71 8.49
N TYR A 117 -11.94 11.48 9.81
CA TYR A 117 -10.77 11.31 10.68
C TYR A 117 -10.53 9.86 11.14
N GLY A 118 -11.28 8.90 10.62
CA GLY A 118 -11.19 7.50 11.04
C GLY A 118 -11.77 6.54 10.02
N TYR A 119 -11.76 5.27 10.39
CA TYR A 119 -12.37 4.19 9.63
C TYR A 119 -12.96 3.16 10.57
N GLU A 120 -14.03 2.53 10.11
CA GLU A 120 -14.66 1.38 10.74
C GLU A 120 -14.29 0.12 9.97
N ILE A 121 -13.94 -0.95 10.70
CA ILE A 121 -13.80 -2.28 10.10
C ILE A 121 -15.19 -2.89 9.99
N THR A 122 -15.60 -3.25 8.78
CA THR A 122 -16.94 -3.79 8.51
C THR A 122 -16.94 -5.27 8.14
N GLY A 123 -15.77 -5.90 8.10
CA GLY A 123 -15.62 -7.31 7.74
C GLY A 123 -14.23 -7.69 7.25
N THR A 124 -14.14 -8.86 6.63
CA THR A 124 -12.88 -9.42 6.12
C THR A 124 -12.91 -9.50 4.60
N ARG A 125 -12.01 -8.74 3.96
CA ARG A 125 -11.84 -8.76 2.49
C ARG A 125 -11.04 -9.97 2.04
N CYS A 126 -9.92 -10.25 2.73
CA CYS A 126 -9.11 -11.43 2.50
C CYS A 126 -8.56 -12.01 3.80
N LEU A 127 -8.44 -13.33 3.84
CA LEU A 127 -7.77 -14.12 4.86
C LEU A 127 -6.81 -15.10 4.17
N PHE A 128 -5.53 -14.98 4.49
CA PHE A 128 -4.52 -15.96 4.13
C PHE A 128 -4.25 -16.86 5.33
N LEU A 129 -4.29 -18.15 5.11
CA LEU A 129 -4.13 -19.14 6.19
C LEU A 129 -2.67 -19.52 6.37
N SER A 130 -2.29 -19.72 7.63
CA SER A 130 -1.02 -20.35 7.99
C SER A 130 -1.12 -21.87 7.80
N PRO A 131 -0.04 -22.57 7.43
CA PRO A 131 0.03 -24.03 7.48
C PRO A 131 -0.16 -24.62 8.89
N GLN A 132 -0.10 -23.80 9.94
CA GLN A 132 -0.12 -24.20 11.35
C GLN A 132 -1.50 -24.09 12.01
N LEU A 133 -2.55 -23.84 11.21
CA LEU A 133 -3.92 -23.59 11.64
C LEU A 133 -4.69 -24.87 11.96
#